data_AF-A0A940KB40-F1
#
_entry.id   AF-A0A940KB40-F1
#
_cell.length_a   1.000
_cell.length_b   1.000
_cell.length_c   1.000
_cell.angle_alpha   90.00
_cell.angle_beta   90.00
_cell.angle_gamma   90.00
#
_symmetry.space_group_name_H-M   'P 1'
#
loop_
_entity.id
_entity.type
_entity.pdbx_description
1 polymer ?
#
loop_
_entity_poly.entity_id
_entity_poly.type
_entity_poly.pdbx_seq_one_letter_code
_entity_poly.pdbx_strand_id
1 'polypeptide(L)' 'MKIAITNLNKRTTVEHLQRLFNRFGVVRSAKILRDDPAGRSACYGIVRLDYPDGLVAIAELNNLLFMDHYLEVYEMGD' A
#
# COMPACT_ATOMS: atom_id res chain seq x y z
N MET A 1 3.66 -12.17 4.04
CA MET A 1 2.43 -11.42 4.33
C MET A 1 2.00 -10.57 3.15
N LYS A 2 0.71 -10.50 2.87
CA LYS A 2 0.14 -9.67 1.79
C LYS A 2 -0.58 -8.47 2.42
N ILE A 3 -0.24 -7.28 1.97
CA ILE A 3 -0.73 -6.01 2.52
C ILE A 3 -1.45 -5.28 1.42
N ALA A 4 -2.69 -4.89 1.68
CA ALA A 4 -3.48 -4.04 0.79
C ALA A 4 -3.38 -2.59 1.27
N ILE A 5 -3.31 -1.67 0.30
CA ILE A 5 -3.30 -0.23 0.52
C ILE A 5 -4.43 0.37 -0.30
N THR A 6 -5.34 1.09 0.36
CA THR A 6 -6.46 1.77 -0.29
C THR A 6 -6.36 3.29 -0.08
N ASN A 7 -7.24 4.02 -0.78
CA ASN A 7 -7.22 5.49 -0.80
C ASN A 7 -5.90 6.10 -1.30
N LEU A 8 -5.22 5.46 -2.26
CA LEU A 8 -3.99 6.03 -2.83
C LEU A 8 -4.31 7.24 -3.72
N ASN A 9 -3.45 8.26 -3.67
CA ASN A 9 -3.44 9.30 -4.69
C ASN A 9 -3.21 8.67 -6.08
N LYS A 10 -3.92 9.15 -7.10
CA LYS A 10 -3.78 8.70 -8.51
C LYS A 10 -2.36 8.80 -9.08
N ARG A 11 -1.56 9.73 -8.54
CA ARG A 11 -0.15 9.93 -8.90
C ARG A 11 0.79 8.93 -8.21
N THR A 12 0.30 8.13 -7.27
CA THR A 12 1.09 7.10 -6.61
C THR A 12 1.56 6.07 -7.63
N THR A 13 2.85 5.74 -7.58
CA THR A 13 3.50 4.73 -8.43
C THR A 13 3.99 3.55 -7.59
N VAL A 14 4.27 2.44 -8.26
CA VAL A 14 4.83 1.25 -7.60
C VAL A 14 6.14 1.59 -6.88
N GLU A 15 6.96 2.47 -7.46
CA GLU A 15 8.21 2.93 -6.85
C GLU A 15 7.97 3.72 -5.56
N HIS A 16 6.92 4.54 -5.51
CA HIS A 16 6.54 5.23 -4.27
C HIS A 16 6.17 4.25 -3.16
N LEU A 17 5.36 3.23 -3.46
CA LEU A 17 5.02 2.18 -2.49
C LEU A 17 6.26 1.38 -2.08
N GLN A 18 7.12 1.00 -3.02
CA GLN A 18 8.36 0.30 -2.69
C GLN A 18 9.20 1.13 -1.72
N ARG A 19 9.46 2.41 -2.01
CA ARG A 19 10.24 3.29 -1.12
C ARG A 19 9.57 3.47 0.25
N LEU A 20 8.23 3.57 0.29
CA LEU A 20 7.48 3.72 1.53
C LEU A 20 7.58 2.46 2.41
N PHE A 21 7.51 1.26 1.83
CA PHE A 21 7.53 0.00 2.56
C PHE A 21 8.94 -0.55 2.82
N ASN A 22 9.95 -0.16 2.04
CA ASN A 22 11.34 -0.64 2.19
C ASN A 22 12.00 -0.20 3.52
N ARG A 23 11.41 0.78 4.23
CA ARG A 23 11.87 1.18 5.58
C ARG A 23 11.55 0.15 6.66
N PHE A 24 10.58 -0.73 6.41
CA PHE A 24 10.16 -1.75 7.37
C PHE A 24 10.81 -3.10 7.08
N GLY A 25 11.00 -3.43 5.79
CA GLY A 25 11.59 -4.69 5.39
C GLY A 25 11.70 -4.84 3.88
N VAL A 26 12.21 -6.00 3.44
CA VAL A 26 12.43 -6.29 2.02
C VAL A 26 11.10 -6.49 1.29
N VAL A 27 10.77 -5.56 0.40
CA VAL A 27 9.56 -5.64 -0.44
C VAL A 27 9.71 -6.76 -1.47
N ARG A 28 8.99 -7.87 -1.27
CA ARG A 28 8.98 -9.03 -2.19
C ARG A 28 8.24 -8.75 -3.49
N SER A 29 7.17 -7.98 -3.40
CA SER A 29 6.37 -7.60 -4.57
C SER A 29 5.56 -6.35 -4.26
N ALA A 30 5.39 -5.48 -5.24
CA ALA A 30 4.52 -4.31 -5.15
C ALA A 30 3.75 -4.17 -6.46
N LYS A 31 2.46 -3.91 -6.38
CA LYS A 31 1.58 -3.71 -7.53
C LYS A 31 0.59 -2.59 -7.23
N ILE A 32 0.25 -1.81 -8.26
CA ILE A 32 -0.83 -0.84 -8.20
C ILE A 32 -1.93 -1.32 -9.14
N LEU A 33 -3.14 -1.39 -8.61
CA LEU A 33 -4.36 -1.70 -9.32
C LEU A 33 -5.15 -0.39 -9.45
N ARG A 34 -5.47 -0.05 -10.69
CA ARG A 34 -6.31 1.10 -11.03
C ARG A 34 -7.58 0.50 -11.60
N ASP A 35 -8.58 0.28 -10.76
CA ASP A 35 -9.88 -0.19 -11.23
C ASP A 35 -10.73 1.05 -11.56
N ASP A 36 -11.09 1.22 -12.83
CA ASP A 36 -12.11 2.19 -13.20
C ASP A 36 -12.89 1.73 -14.43
N PRO A 37 -14.08 1.14 -14.21
CA PRO A 37 -15.20 1.24 -15.14
C PRO A 37 -16.33 2.15 -14.62
N ALA A 38 -16.26 2.65 -13.37
CA ALA A 38 -17.36 3.35 -12.70
C ALA A 38 -17.03 4.79 -12.22
N GLY A 39 -15.88 5.35 -12.61
CA GLY A 39 -15.54 6.77 -12.42
C GLY A 39 -15.18 7.19 -10.99
N ARG A 40 -15.07 6.24 -10.05
CA ARG A 40 -14.75 6.53 -8.64
C ARG A 40 -13.29 6.30 -8.27
N SER A 41 -12.33 6.37 -9.20
CA SER A 41 -10.98 6.94 -8.93
C SER A 41 -10.18 6.41 -7.72
N ALA A 42 -10.53 5.25 -7.17
CA ALA A 42 -9.83 4.67 -6.04
C ALA A 42 -8.63 3.90 -6.58
N CYS A 43 -7.42 4.42 -6.35
CA CYS A 43 -6.21 3.69 -6.64
C CYS A 43 -5.90 2.76 -5.48
N TYR A 44 -5.65 1.49 -5.81
CA TYR A 44 -5.37 0.43 -4.84
C TYR A 44 -3.93 -0.07 -5.03
N GLY A 45 -3.28 -0.40 -3.93
CA GLY A 45 -1.92 -0.95 -3.91
C GLY A 45 -1.90 -2.29 -3.20
N ILE A 46 -1.03 -3.19 -3.64
CA ILE A 46 -0.74 -4.43 -2.93
C ILE A 46 0.77 -4.56 -2.78
N VAL A 47 1.23 -4.80 -1.57
CA VAL A 47 2.63 -5.03 -1.23
C VAL A 47 2.77 -6.37 -0.52
N ARG A 48 3.83 -7.13 -0.83
CA ARG A 48 4.22 -8.32 -0.09
C ARG A 48 5.49 -8.05 0.71
N LEU A 49 5.42 -8.29 2.01
CA LEU A 49 6.51 -8.20 2.97
C LEU A 49 6.64 -9.52 3.74
N ASP A 50 7.80 -9.73 4.34
CA ASP A 50 8.04 -10.84 5.26
C ASP A 50 7.45 -10.53 6.65
N TYR A 51 7.21 -11.56 7.45
CA TYR A 51 6.82 -11.43 8.86
C TYR A 51 8.10 -11.28 9.70
N PRO A 52 8.17 -10.39 10.71
CA PRO A 52 7.11 -9.54 11.23
C PRO A 52 7.02 -8.14 10.60
N ASP A 53 7.91 -7.79 9.67
CA ASP A 53 8.03 -6.46 9.05
C ASP A 53 6.70 -5.93 8.51
N GLY A 54 5.89 -6.81 7.92
CA GLY A 54 4.58 -6.47 7.38
C GLY A 54 3.60 -5.96 8.44
N LEU A 55 3.61 -6.50 9.66
CA LEU A 55 2.74 -6.03 10.75
C LEU A 55 3.12 -4.63 11.21
N VAL A 56 4.42 -4.35 11.34
CA VAL A 56 4.93 -3.04 11.72
C VAL A 56 4.56 -2.01 10.65
N ALA A 57 4.73 -2.36 9.37
CA ALA A 57 4.34 -1.49 8.27
C ALA A 57 2.84 -1.16 8.28
N ILE A 58 1.97 -2.12 8.58
CA ILE A 58 0.52 -1.88 8.70
C ILE A 58 0.23 -0.89 9.84
N ALA A 59 0.79 -1.11 11.03
CA ALA A 59 0.54 -0.26 12.19
C ALA A 59 1.01 1.18 11.97
N GLU A 60 2.16 1.38 11.32
CA GLU A 60 2.77 2.69 11.13
C GLU A 60 2.22 3.46 9.92
N LEU A 61 1.80 2.76 8.86
CA LEU A 61 1.33 3.38 7.63
C LEU A 61 -0.19 3.58 7.58
N ASN A 62 -0.95 2.86 8.40
CA ASN A 62 -2.39 3.03 8.44
C ASN A 62 -2.76 4.42 9.01
N ASN A 63 -3.62 5.15 8.31
CA ASN A 63 -3.95 6.56 8.53
C ASN A 63 -2.77 7.54 8.40
N LEU A 64 -1.67 7.14 7.74
CA LEU A 64 -0.60 8.07 7.41
C LEU A 64 -1.03 8.99 6.26
N LEU A 65 -0.83 10.30 6.41
CA LEU A 65 -1.00 11.25 5.31
C LEU A 65 0.12 11.07 4.28
N PHE A 66 -0.23 10.62 3.08
CA PHE A 66 0.70 10.38 1.98
C PHE A 66 0.14 10.94 0.67
N MET A 67 0.89 11.85 0.05
CA MET A 67 0.47 12.51 -1.20
C MET A 67 -0.97 13.07 -1.13
N ASP A 68 -1.30 13.79 -0.07
CA ASP A 68 -2.63 14.40 0.17
C ASP A 68 -3.77 13.41 0.49
N HIS A 69 -3.47 12.12 0.66
CA HIS A 69 -4.46 11.12 1.03
C HIS A 69 -4.06 10.39 2.32
N TYR A 70 -5.04 10.13 3.19
CA TYR A 70 -4.85 9.25 4.33
C TYR A 70 -4.89 7.80 3.86
N LEU A 71 -3.77 7.10 4.01
CA LEU A 71 -3.67 5.71 3.58
C LEU A 71 -4.49 4.81 4.49
N GLU A 72 -5.14 3.83 3.88
CA GLU A 72 -5.76 2.72 4.59
C GLU A 72 -4.93 1.48 4.31
N VAL A 73 -4.29 0.92 5.34
CA VAL A 73 -3.35 -0.19 5.19
C VAL A 73 -3.80 -1.34 6.08
N TYR A 74 -3.98 -2.51 5.49
CA TYR A 74 -4.43 -3.71 6.21
C TYR A 74 -3.86 -4.99 5.61
N GLU A 75 -3.77 -6.03 6.44
CA GLU A 75 -3.41 -7.36 5.96
C GLU A 75 -4.54 -7.92 5.09
N MET A 76 -4.16 -8.45 3.92
CA MET A 76 -5.05 -9.26 3.10
C MET A 76 -4.79 -10.72 3.44
N GLY A 77 -5.79 -11.39 4.03
CA GLY A 77 -5.78 -12.83 4.22
C GLY A 77 -5.55 -13.57 2.91
N ASP A 78 -4.93 -14.75 2.99
CA ASP A 78 -4.76 -15.66 1.84
C ASP A 78 -6.08 -16.36 1.49
#